data_AF-A0A7R9AQ79-F1
#
_entry.id   AF-A0A7R9AQ79-F1
#
_cell.length_a   1.000
_cell.length_b   1.000
_cell.length_c   1.000
_cell.angle_alpha   90.00
_cell.angle_beta   90.00
_cell.angle_gamma   90.00
#
_symmetry.space_group_name_H-M   'P 1'
#
loop_
_entity.id
_entity.type
_entity.pdbx_description
1 polymer ?
#
loop_
_entity_poly.entity_id
_entity_poly.type
_entity_poly.pdbx_seq_one_letter_code
_entity_poly.pdbx_strand_id
1 'polypeptide(L)'
;MFPSLVNCCTIDWFVEWPQEALLSVAENSLKVVGGSEAIEKLSRICVTIHEVNPSIRSSAGSVSKMTMRFYEEMRRHYYTTPSSYLELLKLYLEKLSLRKEKVTKKKDRISNGLQKLYETYAVVDTMKESMTALEPQLQKQSADTARLMKHLVKEQAQADKVRQVVVADEAVVKVKAEETQFIADDAQRDLDAALPAMEAATKALEALNKNDINELKVFNKPPPLVKFVMESVCLLLGTNQSLNCFELESYVVIPLRTDWPTAKIVLGDTNFLKKLQDYEKDKISEAMLKKLKEYVDHPDFIPDKVATQSKVCKSICMWVRAIDCYAKVFRVVQPKRKRY
;
A
#
# COMPACT_ATOMS: atom_id res chain seq x y z
N MET A 1 -45.86 108.23 38.47
CA MET A 1 -46.51 106.94 38.81
C MET A 1 -47.84 106.88 38.07
N PHE A 2 -48.22 105.75 37.46
CA PHE A 2 -49.43 105.63 36.62
C PHE A 2 -50.59 105.00 37.42
N PRO A 3 -51.62 105.77 37.83
CA PRO A 3 -52.72 105.25 38.66
C PRO A 3 -53.62 104.24 37.94
N SER A 4 -53.66 104.30 36.62
CA SER A 4 -54.46 103.40 35.77
C SER A 4 -54.00 101.94 35.87
N LEU A 5 -52.72 101.67 36.13
CA LEU A 5 -52.21 100.30 36.27
C LEU A 5 -52.72 99.60 37.53
N VAL A 6 -53.05 100.35 38.58
CA VAL A 6 -53.56 99.78 39.84
C VAL A 6 -55.09 99.82 39.86
N ASN A 7 -55.71 100.85 39.28
CA ASN A 7 -57.16 101.05 39.34
C ASN A 7 -57.94 100.34 38.20
N CYS A 8 -57.30 100.04 37.06
CA CYS A 8 -57.96 99.43 35.91
C CYS A 8 -57.49 97.99 35.62
N CYS A 9 -56.59 97.44 36.43
CA CYS A 9 -56.14 96.05 36.32
C CYS A 9 -56.46 95.28 37.60
N THR A 10 -56.82 94.01 37.45
CA THR A 10 -56.94 93.08 38.59
C THR A 10 -55.55 92.55 38.93
N ILE A 11 -55.14 92.69 40.19
CA ILE A 11 -53.86 92.17 40.67
C ILE A 11 -54.07 90.73 41.16
N ASP A 12 -53.35 89.79 40.55
CA ASP A 12 -53.27 88.40 41.00
C ASP A 12 -51.91 88.15 41.65
N TRP A 13 -51.92 87.65 42.88
CA TRP A 13 -50.71 87.48 43.70
C TRP A 13 -50.26 86.02 43.69
N PHE A 14 -49.07 85.77 43.17
CA PHE A 14 -48.42 84.46 43.24
C PHE A 14 -47.51 84.39 44.46
N VAL A 15 -47.76 83.37 45.29
CA VAL A 15 -46.93 83.05 46.45
C VAL A 15 -46.01 81.89 46.10
N GLU A 16 -44.91 81.76 46.85
CA GLU A 16 -44.06 80.58 46.81
C GLU A 16 -44.87 79.30 47.02
N TRP A 17 -44.42 78.20 46.39
CA TRP A 17 -45.16 76.94 46.45
C TRP A 17 -45.22 76.41 47.89
N PRO A 18 -46.43 76.04 48.39
CA PRO A 18 -46.56 75.42 49.70
C PRO A 18 -45.95 74.02 49.69
N GLN A 19 -45.63 73.51 50.88
CA GLN A 19 -45.09 72.16 51.09
C GLN A 19 -45.93 71.08 50.38
N GLU A 20 -47.25 71.17 50.47
CA GLU A 20 -48.18 70.22 49.85
C GLU A 20 -48.06 70.19 48.32
N ALA A 21 -47.88 71.36 47.69
CA ALA A 21 -47.68 71.46 46.24
C ALA A 21 -46.34 70.84 45.82
N LEU A 22 -45.26 71.09 46.58
CA LEU A 22 -43.94 70.51 46.32
C LEU A 22 -43.93 68.99 46.50
N LEU A 23 -44.65 68.47 47.50
CA LEU A 23 -44.84 67.04 47.73
C LEU A 23 -45.59 66.40 46.56
N SER A 24 -46.74 66.95 46.17
CA SER A 24 -47.56 66.43 45.07
C SER A 24 -46.79 66.37 43.74
N VAL A 25 -46.02 67.42 43.43
CA VAL A 25 -45.19 67.49 42.22
C VAL A 25 -44.05 66.46 42.28
N ALA A 26 -43.39 66.30 43.43
CA ALA A 26 -42.33 65.30 43.60
C ALA A 26 -42.88 63.88 43.48
N GLU A 27 -43.97 63.55 44.15
CA GLU A 27 -44.60 62.24 44.07
C GLU A 27 -44.98 61.89 42.65
N ASN A 28 -45.62 62.83 41.93
CA ASN A 28 -46.01 62.59 40.55
C ASN A 28 -44.79 62.40 39.62
N SER A 29 -43.73 63.18 39.83
CA SER A 29 -42.50 63.08 39.03
C SER A 29 -41.70 61.81 39.34
N LEU A 30 -41.72 61.34 40.59
CA LEU A 30 -40.95 60.18 41.07
C LEU A 30 -41.69 58.84 40.93
N LYS A 31 -42.95 58.82 40.48
CA LYS A 31 -43.71 57.58 40.20
C LYS A 31 -42.93 56.55 39.37
N VAL A 32 -42.09 57.01 38.45
CA VAL A 32 -41.24 56.17 37.58
C VAL A 32 -40.25 55.31 38.37
N VAL A 33 -39.95 55.66 39.63
CA VAL A 33 -39.05 54.90 40.52
C VAL A 33 -39.72 53.62 41.05
N GLY A 34 -41.06 53.54 41.03
CA GLY A 34 -41.86 52.33 41.27
C GLY A 34 -42.15 51.96 42.73
N GLY A 35 -41.19 52.12 43.64
CA GLY A 35 -41.37 51.73 45.06
C GLY A 35 -42.18 52.76 45.85
N SER A 36 -43.41 52.41 46.28
CA SER A 36 -44.32 53.32 47.01
C SER A 36 -43.65 53.99 48.23
N GLU A 37 -42.99 53.19 49.08
CA GLU A 37 -42.27 53.70 50.26
C GLU A 37 -41.05 54.56 49.90
N ALA A 38 -40.36 54.21 48.81
CA ALA A 38 -39.21 54.97 48.33
C ALA A 38 -39.65 56.31 47.73
N ILE A 39 -40.78 56.35 47.03
CA ILE A 39 -41.36 57.57 46.46
C ILE A 39 -41.72 58.53 47.60
N GLU A 40 -42.43 58.06 48.63
CA GLU A 40 -42.79 58.89 49.79
C GLU A 40 -41.54 59.48 50.48
N LYS A 41 -40.55 58.63 50.78
CA LYS A 41 -39.30 59.07 51.43
C LYS A 41 -38.50 60.05 50.57
N LEU A 42 -38.37 59.78 49.27
CA LEU A 42 -37.63 60.65 48.34
C LEU A 42 -38.33 61.98 48.12
N SER A 43 -39.65 61.97 47.97
CA SER A 43 -40.45 63.20 47.86
C SER A 43 -40.26 64.09 49.09
N ARG A 44 -40.32 63.52 50.31
CA ARG A 44 -40.07 64.27 51.54
C ARG A 44 -38.66 64.87 51.60
N ILE A 45 -37.65 64.15 51.09
CA ILE A 45 -36.26 64.65 51.01
C ILE A 45 -36.16 65.82 50.02
N CYS A 46 -36.71 65.67 48.80
CA CYS A 46 -36.71 66.73 47.78
C CYS A 46 -37.36 68.01 48.31
N VAL A 47 -38.48 67.86 49.02
CA VAL A 47 -39.20 68.96 49.66
C VAL A 47 -38.36 69.60 50.76
N THR A 48 -37.73 68.81 51.64
CA THR A 48 -36.85 69.32 52.70
C THR A 48 -35.65 70.13 52.14
N ILE A 49 -35.12 69.73 50.98
CA ILE A 49 -34.02 70.43 50.29
C ILE A 49 -34.49 71.80 49.78
N HIS A 50 -35.70 71.87 49.21
CA HIS A 50 -36.24 73.09 48.62
C HIS A 50 -36.91 74.03 49.63
N GLU A 51 -37.35 73.51 50.78
CA GLU A 51 -38.24 74.21 51.70
C GLU A 51 -37.69 75.52 52.30
N VAL A 52 -38.61 76.48 52.41
CA VAL A 52 -38.43 77.83 52.95
C VAL A 52 -39.07 77.97 54.35
N ASN A 53 -39.52 76.89 55.01
CA ASN A 53 -40.28 77.07 56.26
C ASN A 53 -39.38 77.50 57.45
N PRO A 54 -39.61 78.66 58.08
CA PRO A 54 -38.82 79.15 59.22
C PRO A 54 -39.10 78.40 60.53
N SER A 55 -40.20 77.66 60.63
CA SER A 55 -40.60 76.96 61.88
C SER A 55 -39.82 75.66 62.13
N ILE A 56 -39.24 75.04 61.09
CA ILE A 56 -38.40 73.85 61.23
C ILE A 56 -36.94 74.31 61.39
N ARG A 57 -36.51 74.48 62.64
CA ARG A 57 -35.15 74.87 63.05
C ARG A 57 -34.08 73.80 62.73
N SER A 58 -34.47 72.62 62.25
CA SER A 58 -33.56 71.47 62.04
C SER A 58 -32.95 71.36 60.64
N SER A 59 -33.50 72.02 59.61
CA SER A 59 -32.90 72.01 58.27
C SER A 59 -31.97 73.19 58.07
N ALA A 60 -30.75 73.13 58.63
CA ALA A 60 -29.69 74.11 58.34
C ALA A 60 -29.17 74.03 56.88
N GLY A 61 -29.73 73.13 56.05
CA GLY A 61 -29.28 72.83 54.70
C GLY A 61 -30.30 73.07 53.59
N SER A 62 -31.41 73.77 53.83
CA SER A 62 -32.34 74.09 52.74
C SER A 62 -31.80 75.21 51.84
N VAL A 63 -32.09 75.13 50.55
CA VAL A 63 -31.57 76.07 49.53
C VAL A 63 -32.02 77.50 49.82
N SER A 64 -33.24 77.67 50.33
CA SER A 64 -33.82 78.99 50.62
C SER A 64 -33.14 79.68 51.81
N LYS A 65 -32.84 78.94 52.88
CA LYS A 65 -32.04 79.47 54.01
C LYS A 65 -30.61 79.77 53.59
N MET A 66 -30.01 78.90 52.77
CA MET A 66 -28.67 79.12 52.24
C MET A 66 -28.61 80.37 51.34
N THR A 67 -29.64 80.60 50.54
CA THR A 67 -29.76 81.79 49.68
C THR A 67 -29.84 83.07 50.51
N MET A 68 -30.61 83.06 51.61
CA MET A 68 -30.68 84.20 52.54
C MET A 68 -29.33 84.46 53.20
N ARG A 69 -28.67 83.42 53.71
CA ARG A 69 -27.32 83.50 54.29
C ARG A 69 -26.30 84.03 53.27
N PHE A 70 -26.35 83.55 52.04
CA PHE A 70 -25.46 83.99 50.96
C PHE A 70 -25.65 85.48 50.64
N TYR A 71 -26.89 85.96 50.67
CA TYR A 71 -27.16 87.38 50.53
C TYR A 71 -26.61 88.21 51.71
N GLU A 72 -26.75 87.73 52.95
CA GLU A 72 -26.22 88.41 54.13
C GLU A 72 -24.70 88.52 54.12
N GLU A 73 -24.01 87.42 53.76
CA GLU A 73 -22.54 87.35 53.76
C GLU A 73 -21.91 88.05 52.54
N MET A 74 -22.44 87.80 51.33
CA MET A 74 -21.80 88.21 50.06
C MET A 74 -22.53 89.35 49.35
N ARG A 75 -23.68 89.79 49.86
CA ARG A 75 -24.55 90.81 49.23
C ARG A 75 -24.91 90.49 47.78
N ARG A 76 -25.01 89.21 47.43
CA ARG A 76 -25.41 88.71 46.11
C ARG A 76 -26.73 87.96 46.22
N HIS A 77 -27.68 88.30 45.34
CA HIS A 77 -28.95 87.60 45.27
C HIS A 77 -28.83 86.31 44.46
N TYR A 78 -29.45 85.25 44.97
CA TYR A 78 -29.80 84.04 44.23
C TYR A 78 -31.30 83.83 44.37
N TYR A 79 -31.96 83.31 43.34
CA TYR A 79 -33.41 83.16 43.35
C TYR A 79 -33.78 81.69 43.23
N THR A 80 -34.58 81.21 44.18
CA THR A 80 -35.18 79.87 44.13
C THR A 80 -36.46 79.93 43.32
N THR A 81 -36.48 79.25 42.17
CA THR A 81 -37.66 79.18 41.29
C THR A 81 -38.23 77.75 41.25
N PRO A 82 -39.54 77.57 41.02
CA PRO A 82 -40.12 76.25 40.79
C PRO A 82 -39.44 75.48 39.63
N SER A 83 -38.92 76.20 38.64
CA SER A 83 -38.13 75.60 37.55
C SER A 83 -36.87 74.90 38.05
N SER A 84 -36.16 75.49 39.02
CA SER A 84 -34.99 74.86 39.65
C SER A 84 -35.36 73.59 40.43
N TYR A 85 -36.54 73.57 41.07
CA TYR A 85 -37.05 72.37 41.73
C TYR A 85 -37.38 71.24 40.75
N LEU A 86 -38.02 71.55 39.62
CA LEU A 86 -38.29 70.56 38.58
C LEU A 86 -37.00 70.04 37.93
N GLU A 87 -35.99 70.90 37.78
CA GLU A 87 -34.67 70.51 37.28
C GLU A 87 -33.95 69.57 38.24
N LEU A 88 -34.04 69.81 39.56
CA LEU A 88 -33.54 68.88 40.59
C LEU A 88 -34.17 67.48 40.43
N LEU A 89 -35.49 67.41 40.27
CA LEU A 89 -36.21 66.14 40.09
C LEU A 89 -35.78 65.43 38.80
N LYS A 90 -35.66 66.16 37.69
CA LYS A 90 -35.17 65.62 36.40
C LYS A 90 -33.75 65.09 36.52
N LEU A 91 -32.85 65.88 37.10
CA LEU A 91 -31.46 65.52 37.31
C LEU A 91 -31.35 64.27 38.18
N TYR A 92 -32.14 64.19 39.25
CA TYR A 92 -32.16 63.01 40.11
C TYR A 92 -32.57 61.75 39.33
N LEU A 93 -33.63 61.82 38.53
CA LEU A 93 -34.07 60.69 37.70
C LEU A 93 -33.00 60.25 36.69
N GLU A 94 -32.33 61.20 36.03
CA GLU A 94 -31.22 60.91 35.10
C GLU A 94 -30.03 60.27 35.81
N LYS A 95 -29.62 60.79 36.97
CA LYS A 95 -28.51 60.21 37.74
C LYS A 95 -28.87 58.83 38.29
N LEU A 96 -30.12 58.62 38.69
CA LEU A 96 -30.61 57.33 39.16
C LEU A 96 -30.59 56.29 38.04
N SER A 97 -31.06 56.62 36.84
CA SER A 97 -31.03 55.70 35.69
C SER A 97 -29.60 55.31 35.33
N LEU A 98 -28.68 56.28 35.25
CA LEU A 98 -27.26 56.03 34.99
C LEU A 98 -26.62 55.16 36.08
N ARG A 99 -26.96 55.38 37.35
CA ARG A 99 -26.43 54.57 38.46
C ARG A 99 -26.98 53.16 38.41
N LYS A 100 -28.28 52.99 38.15
CA LYS A 100 -28.93 51.67 37.98
C LYS A 100 -28.25 50.90 36.85
N GLU A 101 -28.08 51.51 35.68
CA GLU A 101 -27.42 50.87 34.53
C GLU A 101 -25.98 50.41 34.88
N LYS A 102 -25.19 51.26 35.55
CA LYS A 102 -23.83 50.90 35.99
C LYS A 102 -23.84 49.72 36.97
N VAL A 103 -24.81 49.66 37.88
CA VAL A 103 -24.93 48.56 38.85
C VAL A 103 -25.38 47.28 38.15
N THR A 104 -26.37 47.36 37.25
CA THR A 104 -26.84 46.23 36.45
C THR A 104 -25.70 45.66 35.60
N LYS A 105 -24.95 46.49 34.87
CA LYS A 105 -23.77 46.05 34.10
C LYS A 105 -22.74 45.32 34.97
N LYS A 106 -22.49 45.78 36.19
CA LYS A 106 -21.58 45.10 37.13
C LYS A 106 -22.15 43.76 37.59
N LYS A 107 -23.45 43.71 37.91
CA LYS A 107 -24.16 42.48 38.28
C LYS A 107 -24.08 41.46 37.15
N ASP A 108 -24.40 41.86 35.93
CA ASP A 108 -24.41 40.98 34.76
C ASP A 108 -23.00 40.45 34.45
N ARG A 109 -21.98 41.31 34.55
CA ARG A 109 -20.59 40.86 34.39
C ARG A 109 -20.20 39.77 35.40
N ILE A 110 -20.59 39.95 36.67
CA ILE A 110 -20.32 38.96 37.72
C ILE A 110 -21.13 37.68 37.47
N SER A 111 -22.40 37.80 37.11
CA SER A 111 -23.28 36.67 36.78
C SER A 111 -22.72 35.84 35.62
N ASN A 112 -22.28 36.49 34.55
CA ASN A 112 -21.70 35.84 33.39
C ASN A 112 -20.37 35.16 33.75
N GLY A 113 -19.51 35.84 34.52
CA GLY A 113 -18.27 35.24 35.01
C GLY A 113 -18.52 34.00 35.87
N LEU A 114 -19.50 34.05 36.76
CA LEU A 114 -19.88 32.93 37.60
C LEU A 114 -20.44 31.76 36.78
N GLN A 115 -21.28 32.05 35.78
CA GLN A 115 -21.78 31.04 34.86
C GLN A 115 -20.64 30.34 34.13
N LYS A 116 -19.67 31.10 33.60
CA LYS A 116 -18.49 30.53 32.94
C LYS A 116 -17.66 29.67 33.89
N LEU A 117 -17.52 30.07 35.15
CA LEU A 117 -16.85 29.24 36.14
C LEU A 117 -17.58 27.91 36.34
N TYR A 118 -18.90 27.90 36.50
CA TYR A 118 -19.66 26.66 36.63
C TYR A 118 -19.58 25.76 35.38
N GLU A 119 -19.62 26.35 34.18
CA GLU A 119 -19.39 25.61 32.93
C GLU A 119 -18.00 24.96 32.93
N THR A 120 -16.95 25.68 33.34
CA THR A 120 -15.61 25.12 33.43
C THR A 120 -15.47 24.03 34.49
N TYR A 121 -16.14 24.17 35.64
CA TYR A 121 -16.15 23.12 36.67
C TYR A 121 -16.76 21.82 36.14
N ALA A 122 -17.90 21.91 35.44
CA ALA A 122 -18.52 20.74 34.83
C ALA A 122 -17.59 20.05 33.82
N VAL A 123 -16.91 20.83 32.97
CA VAL A 123 -15.92 20.29 32.02
C VAL A 123 -14.76 19.62 32.75
N VAL A 124 -14.20 20.27 33.77
CA VAL A 124 -13.09 19.71 34.57
C VAL A 124 -13.49 18.41 35.25
N ASP A 125 -14.72 18.29 35.76
CA ASP A 125 -15.17 17.06 36.40
C ASP A 125 -15.33 15.91 35.40
N THR A 126 -15.88 16.17 34.21
CA THR A 126 -15.90 15.15 33.13
C THR A 126 -14.49 14.74 32.67
N MET A 127 -13.56 15.70 32.60
CA MET A 127 -12.15 15.42 32.28
C MET A 127 -11.50 14.56 33.36
N LYS A 128 -11.73 14.83 34.65
CA LYS A 128 -11.22 13.98 35.74
C LYS A 128 -11.75 12.55 35.63
N GLU A 129 -13.04 12.37 35.38
CA GLU A 129 -13.64 11.04 35.19
C GLU A 129 -12.96 10.30 34.03
N SER A 130 -12.80 10.94 32.87
CA SER A 130 -12.08 10.35 31.73
C SER A 130 -10.63 10.00 32.05
N MET A 131 -9.92 10.84 32.81
CA MET A 131 -8.53 10.55 33.21
C MET A 131 -8.47 9.32 34.12
N THR A 132 -9.35 9.22 35.11
CA THR A 132 -9.41 8.06 36.01
C THR A 132 -9.76 6.76 35.27
N ALA A 133 -10.57 6.85 34.21
CA ALA A 133 -10.92 5.70 33.37
C ALA A 133 -9.77 5.29 32.43
N LEU A 134 -9.01 6.25 31.89
CA LEU A 134 -7.91 6.02 30.95
C LEU A 134 -6.62 5.54 31.64
N GLU A 135 -6.37 5.95 32.89
CA GLU A 135 -5.19 5.57 33.65
C GLU A 135 -4.91 4.05 33.69
N PRO A 136 -5.87 3.17 34.07
CA PRO A 136 -5.63 1.73 34.06
C PRO A 136 -5.49 1.14 32.65
N GLN A 137 -6.15 1.72 31.64
CA GLN A 137 -6.01 1.27 30.25
C GLN A 137 -4.61 1.56 29.72
N LEU A 138 -4.05 2.73 30.02
CA LEU A 138 -2.70 3.11 29.64
C LEU A 138 -1.66 2.18 30.31
N GLN A 139 -1.84 1.88 31.60
CA GLN A 139 -0.96 0.96 32.31
C GLN A 139 -0.99 -0.46 31.69
N LYS A 140 -2.18 -0.97 31.34
CA LYS A 140 -2.32 -2.26 30.66
C LYS A 140 -1.64 -2.25 29.29
N GLN A 141 -1.92 -1.26 28.44
CA GLN A 141 -1.30 -1.16 27.12
C GLN A 141 0.23 -0.97 27.20
N SER A 142 0.73 -0.22 28.18
CA SER A 142 2.17 -0.08 28.43
C SER A 142 2.80 -1.42 28.84
N ALA A 143 2.14 -2.19 29.70
CA ALA A 143 2.61 -3.52 30.07
C ALA A 143 2.58 -4.50 28.87
N ASP A 144 1.52 -4.46 28.06
CA ASP A 144 1.35 -5.32 26.88
C ASP A 144 2.39 -4.99 25.80
N THR A 145 2.64 -3.71 25.52
CA THR A 145 3.69 -3.27 24.59
C THR A 145 5.08 -3.67 25.09
N ALA A 146 5.37 -3.54 26.38
CA ALA A 146 6.62 -4.01 26.97
C ALA A 146 6.78 -5.55 26.83
N ARG A 147 5.70 -6.31 26.98
CA ARG A 147 5.69 -7.77 26.77
C ARG A 147 5.90 -8.12 25.30
N LEU A 148 5.23 -7.44 24.39
CA LEU A 148 5.37 -7.66 22.94
C LEU A 148 6.79 -7.34 22.47
N MET A 149 7.38 -6.24 22.93
CA MET A 149 8.78 -5.90 22.63
C MET A 149 9.75 -7.00 23.05
N LYS A 150 9.56 -7.59 24.23
CA LYS A 150 10.38 -8.74 24.68
C LYS A 150 10.20 -9.96 23.76
N HIS A 151 8.99 -10.22 23.27
CA HIS A 151 8.73 -11.31 22.34
C HIS A 151 9.40 -11.08 20.98
N LEU A 152 9.26 -9.87 20.43
CA LEU A 152 9.85 -9.49 19.14
C LEU A 152 11.37 -9.60 19.16
N VAL A 153 12.03 -9.19 20.26
CA VAL A 153 13.49 -9.36 20.40
C VAL A 153 13.88 -10.85 20.35
N LYS A 154 13.09 -11.73 20.96
CA LYS A 154 13.34 -13.18 20.93
C LYS A 154 13.13 -13.76 19.52
N GLU A 155 12.04 -13.38 18.85
CA GLU A 155 11.75 -13.83 17.49
C GLU A 155 12.75 -13.29 16.47
N GLN A 156 13.16 -12.03 16.60
CA GLN A 156 14.21 -11.43 15.75
C GLN A 156 15.52 -12.21 15.88
N ALA A 157 15.95 -12.52 17.10
CA ALA A 157 17.15 -13.33 17.32
C ALA A 157 17.05 -14.75 16.75
N GLN A 158 15.84 -15.33 16.67
CA GLN A 158 15.61 -16.62 16.02
C GLN A 158 15.61 -16.49 14.48
N ALA A 159 14.94 -15.47 13.94
CA ALA A 159 14.90 -15.19 12.52
C ALA A 159 16.29 -14.88 11.95
N ASP A 160 17.12 -14.13 12.68
CA ASP A 160 18.50 -13.83 12.27
C ASP A 160 19.38 -15.09 12.20
N LYS A 161 19.19 -16.05 13.12
CA LYS A 161 19.87 -17.35 13.05
C LYS A 161 19.45 -18.15 11.81
N VAL A 162 18.15 -18.22 11.54
CA VAL A 162 17.63 -18.91 10.34
C VAL A 162 18.14 -18.23 9.08
N ARG A 163 18.13 -16.89 9.04
CA ARG A 163 18.65 -16.12 7.91
C ARG A 163 20.13 -16.41 7.65
N GLN A 164 20.97 -16.53 8.67
CA GLN A 164 22.37 -16.90 8.51
C GLN A 164 22.53 -18.29 7.88
N VAL A 165 21.72 -19.27 8.29
CA VAL A 165 21.74 -20.62 7.71
C VAL A 165 21.28 -20.57 6.25
N VAL A 166 20.17 -19.90 5.95
CA VAL A 166 19.64 -19.79 4.58
C VAL A 166 20.63 -19.11 3.64
N VAL A 167 21.30 -18.03 4.08
CA VAL A 167 22.32 -17.35 3.26
C VAL A 167 23.51 -18.27 2.97
N ALA A 168 23.93 -19.09 3.94
CA ALA A 168 25.00 -20.07 3.73
C ALA A 168 24.56 -21.17 2.73
N ASP A 169 23.34 -21.68 2.88
CA ASP A 169 22.79 -22.70 1.98
C ASP A 169 22.57 -22.15 0.57
N GLU A 170 22.06 -20.92 0.43
CA GLU A 170 21.91 -20.23 -0.86
C GLU A 170 23.24 -20.09 -1.59
N ALA A 171 24.32 -19.75 -0.87
CA ALA A 171 25.65 -19.66 -1.46
C ALA A 171 26.12 -21.03 -1.99
N VAL A 172 25.91 -22.11 -1.22
CA VAL A 172 26.28 -23.48 -1.65
C VAL A 172 25.43 -23.94 -2.84
N VAL A 173 24.12 -23.69 -2.80
CA VAL A 173 23.20 -24.03 -3.90
C VAL A 173 23.57 -23.26 -5.16
N LYS A 174 23.93 -21.98 -5.06
CA LYS A 174 24.32 -21.17 -6.20
C LYS A 174 25.58 -21.69 -6.88
N VAL A 175 26.62 -22.06 -6.11
CA VAL A 175 27.84 -22.67 -6.67
C VAL A 175 27.52 -23.98 -7.37
N LYS A 176 26.73 -24.87 -6.74
CA LYS A 176 26.32 -26.13 -7.36
C LYS A 176 25.46 -25.91 -8.60
N ALA A 177 24.57 -24.92 -8.59
CA ALA A 177 23.74 -24.56 -9.73
C ALA A 177 24.61 -24.10 -10.92
N GLU A 178 25.58 -23.21 -10.68
CA GLU A 178 26.54 -22.75 -11.70
C GLU A 178 27.37 -23.93 -12.26
N GLU A 179 27.85 -24.84 -11.41
CA GLU A 179 28.56 -26.05 -11.85
C GLU A 179 27.68 -26.97 -12.70
N THR A 180 26.45 -27.23 -12.29
CA THR A 180 25.51 -28.06 -13.05
C THR A 180 25.12 -27.43 -14.38
N GLN A 181 24.93 -26.11 -14.41
CA GLN A 181 24.59 -25.38 -15.62
C GLN A 181 25.73 -25.42 -16.63
N PHE A 182 26.97 -25.22 -16.20
CA PHE A 182 28.14 -25.35 -17.06
C PHE A 182 28.26 -26.75 -17.68
N ILE A 183 28.04 -27.81 -16.90
CA ILE A 183 28.10 -29.20 -17.38
C ILE A 183 26.93 -29.51 -18.33
N ALA A 184 25.73 -28.97 -18.06
CA ALA A 184 24.57 -29.11 -18.92
C ALA A 184 24.80 -28.42 -20.28
N ASP A 185 25.33 -27.19 -20.27
CA ASP A 185 25.64 -26.43 -21.48
C ASP A 185 26.73 -27.12 -22.34
N ASP A 186 27.73 -27.71 -21.69
CA ASP A 186 28.79 -28.49 -22.36
C ASP A 186 28.23 -29.78 -22.99
N ALA A 187 27.39 -30.52 -22.27
CA ALA A 187 26.74 -31.72 -22.77
C ALA A 187 25.75 -31.42 -23.92
N GLN A 188 25.02 -30.31 -23.85
CA GLN A 188 24.11 -29.88 -24.90
C GLN A 188 24.88 -29.48 -26.17
N ARG A 189 26.01 -28.78 -26.02
CA ARG A 189 26.89 -28.42 -27.15
C ARG A 189 27.43 -29.66 -27.88
N ASP A 190 27.87 -30.67 -27.12
CA ASP A 190 28.33 -31.94 -27.68
C ASP A 190 27.20 -32.64 -28.46
N LEU A 191 25.99 -32.66 -27.91
CA LEU A 191 24.82 -33.29 -28.53
C LEU A 191 24.36 -32.56 -29.80
N ASP A 192 24.35 -31.22 -29.79
CA ASP A 192 23.96 -30.37 -30.92
C ASP A 192 24.90 -30.53 -32.13
N ALA A 193 26.14 -30.98 -31.93
CA ALA A 193 27.05 -31.28 -33.04
C ALA A 193 26.66 -32.56 -33.81
N ALA A 194 26.01 -33.53 -33.15
CA ALA A 194 25.68 -34.82 -33.75
C ALA A 194 24.23 -34.93 -34.27
N LEU A 195 23.28 -34.21 -33.65
CA LEU A 195 21.88 -34.19 -34.08
C LEU A 195 21.65 -33.76 -35.54
N PRO A 196 22.27 -32.69 -36.07
CA PRO A 196 21.98 -32.24 -37.45
C PRO A 196 22.46 -33.24 -38.50
N ALA A 197 23.60 -33.91 -38.24
CA ALA A 197 24.09 -34.98 -39.11
C ALA A 197 23.15 -36.20 -39.11
N MET A 198 22.54 -36.51 -37.95
CA MET A 198 21.56 -37.59 -37.81
C MET A 198 20.23 -37.26 -38.49
N GLU A 199 19.70 -36.05 -38.31
CA GLU A 199 18.48 -35.60 -38.97
C GLU A 199 18.61 -35.51 -40.50
N ALA A 200 19.78 -35.09 -40.98
CA ALA A 200 20.08 -35.10 -42.41
C ALA A 200 20.05 -36.52 -42.99
N ALA A 201 20.59 -37.48 -42.24
CA ALA A 201 20.60 -38.89 -42.62
C ALA A 201 19.20 -39.53 -42.60
N THR A 202 18.37 -39.26 -41.58
CA THR A 202 17.00 -39.81 -41.52
C THR A 202 16.12 -39.25 -42.63
N LYS A 203 16.21 -37.94 -42.92
CA LYS A 203 15.54 -37.32 -44.07
C LYS A 203 16.00 -37.92 -45.39
N ALA A 204 17.30 -38.20 -45.54
CA ALA A 204 17.84 -38.85 -46.73
C ALA A 204 17.34 -40.30 -46.92
N LEU A 205 17.00 -41.01 -45.82
CA LEU A 205 16.37 -42.33 -45.87
C LEU A 205 14.86 -42.26 -46.16
N GLU A 206 14.15 -41.28 -45.62
CA GLU A 206 12.73 -41.04 -45.90
C GLU A 206 12.46 -40.69 -47.38
N ALA A 207 13.43 -40.06 -48.04
CA ALA A 207 13.36 -39.73 -49.46
C ALA A 207 13.52 -40.95 -50.41
N LEU A 208 13.80 -42.14 -49.88
CA LEU A 208 13.97 -43.37 -50.68
C LEU A 208 12.63 -44.09 -50.90
N ASN A 209 12.39 -44.52 -52.14
CA ASN A 209 11.20 -45.28 -52.50
C ASN A 209 11.47 -46.78 -52.59
N LYS A 210 10.40 -47.59 -52.50
CA LYS A 210 10.46 -49.06 -52.61
C LYS A 210 11.06 -49.55 -53.95
N ASN A 211 10.92 -48.75 -55.01
CA ASN A 211 11.50 -49.04 -56.32
C ASN A 211 13.02 -48.96 -56.29
N ASP A 212 13.58 -47.98 -55.58
CA ASP A 212 15.02 -47.77 -55.50
C ASP A 212 15.70 -48.94 -54.74
N ILE A 213 15.02 -49.53 -53.75
CA ILE A 213 15.50 -50.75 -53.04
C ILE A 213 15.51 -51.96 -53.97
N ASN A 214 14.54 -52.06 -54.88
CA ASN A 214 14.48 -53.15 -55.84
C ASN A 214 15.64 -53.08 -56.84
N GLU A 215 16.17 -51.89 -57.16
CA GLU A 215 17.37 -51.74 -57.99
C GLU A 215 18.60 -52.42 -57.36
N LEU A 216 18.74 -52.36 -56.03
CA LEU A 216 19.83 -53.02 -55.32
C LEU A 216 19.70 -54.56 -55.30
N LYS A 217 18.48 -55.10 -55.40
CA LYS A 217 18.23 -56.56 -55.40
C LYS A 217 18.65 -57.25 -56.69
N VAL A 218 18.54 -56.53 -57.81
CA VAL A 218 18.77 -57.07 -59.16
C VAL A 218 20.25 -57.36 -59.44
N PHE A 219 21.18 -56.81 -58.64
CA PHE A 219 22.60 -57.11 -58.79
C PHE A 219 22.92 -58.58 -58.49
N ASN A 220 23.30 -59.34 -59.54
CA ASN A 220 23.81 -60.71 -59.43
C ASN A 220 25.23 -60.75 -58.85
N LYS A 221 26.06 -59.75 -59.18
CA LYS A 221 27.38 -59.50 -58.58
C LYS A 221 27.50 -58.00 -58.28
N PRO A 222 27.48 -57.58 -57.00
CA PRO A 222 27.45 -56.16 -56.65
C PRO A 222 28.81 -55.48 -56.92
N PRO A 223 28.82 -54.19 -57.25
CA PRO A 223 30.04 -53.38 -57.18
C PRO A 223 30.66 -53.44 -55.78
N PRO A 224 32.00 -53.39 -55.65
CA PRO A 224 32.68 -53.55 -54.36
C PRO A 224 32.16 -52.53 -53.33
N LEU A 225 31.92 -51.29 -53.75
CA LEU A 225 31.45 -50.22 -52.86
C LEU A 225 30.03 -50.43 -52.33
N VAL A 226 29.13 -50.98 -53.16
CA VAL A 226 27.76 -51.35 -52.76
C VAL A 226 27.80 -52.52 -51.77
N LYS A 227 28.70 -53.48 -51.99
CA LYS A 227 28.94 -54.58 -51.06
C LYS A 227 29.41 -54.06 -49.68
N PHE A 228 30.39 -53.16 -49.63
CA PHE A 228 30.87 -52.54 -48.38
C PHE A 228 29.78 -51.77 -47.61
N VAL A 229 28.92 -51.00 -48.31
CA VAL A 229 27.80 -50.29 -47.67
C VAL A 229 26.77 -51.28 -47.13
N MET A 230 26.46 -52.35 -47.84
CA MET A 230 25.51 -53.34 -47.38
C MET A 230 26.04 -54.20 -46.23
N GLU A 231 27.34 -54.50 -46.21
CA GLU A 231 28.00 -55.20 -45.10
C GLU A 231 27.95 -54.38 -43.80
N SER A 232 28.23 -53.07 -43.88
CA SER A 232 28.14 -52.18 -42.71
C SER A 232 26.70 -52.03 -42.17
N VAL A 233 25.69 -52.05 -43.05
CA VAL A 233 24.28 -52.08 -42.64
C VAL A 233 23.87 -53.41 -42.03
N CYS A 234 24.31 -54.54 -42.59
CA CYS A 234 24.05 -55.86 -42.01
C CYS A 234 24.71 -56.02 -40.63
N LEU A 235 25.87 -55.39 -40.44
CA LEU A 235 26.56 -55.32 -39.16
C LEU A 235 25.77 -54.50 -38.12
N LEU A 236 25.17 -53.37 -38.52
CA LEU A 236 24.35 -52.52 -37.65
C LEU A 236 22.98 -53.14 -37.33
N LEU A 237 22.30 -53.70 -38.32
CA LEU A 237 21.00 -54.36 -38.15
C LEU A 237 21.10 -55.72 -37.46
N GLY A 238 22.32 -56.21 -37.21
CA GLY A 238 22.56 -57.42 -36.45
C GLY A 238 21.73 -58.59 -36.97
N THR A 239 21.90 -58.95 -38.25
CA THR A 239 21.15 -60.05 -38.85
C THR A 239 21.68 -61.39 -38.36
N ASN A 240 21.44 -61.64 -37.06
CA ASN A 240 21.23 -62.95 -36.50
C ASN A 240 19.93 -63.45 -37.10
N GLN A 241 20.01 -63.98 -38.32
CA GLN A 241 18.99 -64.87 -38.80
C GLN A 241 18.87 -65.97 -37.76
N SER A 242 17.74 -65.97 -37.05
CA SER A 242 17.19 -67.12 -36.34
C SER A 242 17.08 -68.27 -37.34
N LEU A 243 18.19 -68.95 -37.61
CA LEU A 243 18.14 -70.36 -37.89
C LEU A 243 17.83 -70.98 -36.54
N ASN A 244 16.60 -71.47 -36.41
CA ASN A 244 16.16 -72.33 -35.33
C ASN A 244 17.17 -73.48 -35.17
N CYS A 245 18.17 -73.30 -34.31
CA CYS A 245 18.81 -74.40 -33.62
C CYS A 245 18.10 -74.51 -32.27
N PHE A 246 17.34 -75.59 -32.18
CA PHE A 246 16.75 -76.17 -30.99
C PHE A 246 17.74 -76.12 -29.82
N GLU A 247 17.21 -75.73 -28.66
CA GLU A 247 17.81 -75.68 -27.32
C GLU A 247 19.18 -76.37 -27.17
N LEU A 248 20.20 -75.59 -26.84
CA LEU A 248 21.32 -76.01 -25.99
C LEU A 248 22.14 -74.79 -25.55
N GLU A 249 22.26 -74.65 -24.24
CA GLU A 249 23.13 -73.69 -23.56
C GLU A 249 24.60 -73.90 -23.97
N SER A 250 25.03 -73.20 -25.01
CA SER A 250 26.44 -72.98 -25.29
C SER A 250 26.55 -71.77 -26.22
N TYR A 251 27.11 -70.68 -25.71
CA TYR A 251 27.30 -69.44 -26.44
C TYR A 251 28.43 -69.62 -27.47
N VAL A 252 28.11 -70.29 -28.57
CA VAL A 252 28.97 -70.33 -29.76
C VAL A 252 28.80 -69.00 -30.47
N VAL A 253 29.84 -68.16 -30.41
CA VAL A 253 29.92 -66.92 -31.20
C VAL A 253 30.05 -67.33 -32.66
N ILE A 254 28.92 -67.41 -33.37
CA ILE A 254 28.91 -67.66 -34.81
C ILE A 254 29.57 -66.45 -35.48
N PRO A 255 30.63 -66.61 -36.27
CA PRO A 255 31.28 -65.50 -36.95
C PRO A 255 30.27 -64.85 -37.91
N LEU A 256 30.15 -63.52 -37.78
CA LEU A 256 29.27 -62.66 -38.56
C LEU A 256 29.51 -62.91 -40.06
N ARG A 257 28.62 -63.64 -40.73
CA ARG A 257 28.71 -63.85 -42.18
C ARG A 257 28.15 -62.62 -42.89
N THR A 258 29.00 -61.60 -43.05
CA THR A 258 28.75 -60.41 -43.88
C THR A 258 28.89 -60.76 -45.36
N ASP A 259 28.17 -61.79 -45.81
CA ASP A 259 28.20 -62.23 -47.21
C ASP A 259 27.01 -61.61 -47.97
N TRP A 260 27.20 -61.32 -49.25
CA TRP A 260 26.16 -60.75 -50.14
C TRP A 260 24.81 -61.50 -50.13
N PRO A 261 24.74 -62.84 -49.98
CA PRO A 261 23.48 -63.56 -49.83
C PRO A 261 22.67 -63.10 -48.60
N THR A 262 23.34 -62.83 -47.48
CA THR A 262 22.71 -62.32 -46.26
C THR A 262 22.17 -60.90 -46.47
N ALA A 263 22.92 -60.05 -47.17
CA ALA A 263 22.47 -58.70 -47.54
C ALA A 263 21.22 -58.71 -48.44
N LYS A 264 21.10 -59.69 -49.35
CA LYS A 264 19.91 -59.87 -50.19
C LYS A 264 18.66 -60.24 -49.38
N ILE A 265 18.80 -61.06 -48.34
CA ILE A 265 17.70 -61.42 -47.44
C ILE A 265 17.19 -60.18 -46.71
N VAL A 266 18.11 -59.34 -46.21
CA VAL A 266 17.80 -58.10 -45.48
C VAL A 266 17.12 -57.07 -46.36
N LEU A 267 17.56 -56.92 -47.61
CA LEU A 267 16.88 -56.08 -48.60
C LEU A 267 15.50 -56.63 -48.96
N GLY A 268 15.31 -57.96 -48.84
CA GLY A 268 14.06 -58.69 -49.09
C GLY A 268 12.89 -58.26 -48.19
N ASP A 269 13.19 -57.81 -46.98
CA ASP A 269 12.19 -57.39 -45.99
C ASP A 269 11.40 -56.16 -46.45
N THR A 270 10.08 -56.26 -46.43
CA THR A 270 9.17 -55.13 -46.78
C THR A 270 9.26 -53.96 -45.79
N ASN A 271 9.77 -54.20 -44.58
CA ASN A 271 9.94 -53.21 -43.51
C ASN A 271 11.41 -52.74 -43.35
N PHE A 272 12.30 -53.02 -44.30
CA PHE A 272 13.73 -52.67 -44.21
C PHE A 272 13.99 -51.18 -43.92
N LEU A 273 13.37 -50.26 -44.67
CA LEU A 273 13.53 -48.81 -44.43
C LEU A 273 13.00 -48.38 -43.06
N LYS A 274 11.86 -48.93 -42.62
CA LYS A 274 11.30 -48.65 -41.30
C LYS A 274 12.24 -49.13 -40.19
N LYS A 275 12.86 -50.31 -40.34
CA LYS A 275 13.88 -50.81 -39.40
C LYS A 275 15.13 -49.92 -39.32
N LEU A 276 15.49 -49.23 -40.40
CA LEU A 276 16.60 -48.26 -40.39
C LEU A 276 16.21 -46.93 -39.72
N GLN A 277 14.97 -46.47 -39.91
CA GLN A 277 14.44 -45.25 -39.30
C GLN A 277 14.19 -45.42 -37.80
N ASP A 278 13.60 -46.55 -37.41
CA ASP A 278 13.28 -46.91 -36.02
C ASP A 278 14.46 -47.54 -35.28
N TYR A 279 15.66 -47.52 -35.87
CA TYR A 279 16.84 -48.12 -35.26
C TYR A 279 17.18 -47.45 -33.93
N GLU A 280 17.31 -48.24 -32.87
CA GLU A 280 17.65 -47.76 -31.53
C GLU A 280 19.12 -47.26 -31.48
N LYS A 281 19.32 -46.01 -31.89
CA LYS A 281 20.59 -45.28 -31.91
C LYS A 281 21.32 -45.19 -30.56
N ASP A 282 20.62 -45.45 -29.45
CA ASP A 282 21.14 -45.33 -28.09
C ASP A 282 21.74 -46.64 -27.53
N LYS A 283 21.52 -47.81 -28.18
CA LYS A 283 21.91 -49.14 -27.67
C LYS A 283 23.02 -49.84 -28.47
N ILE A 284 23.93 -49.08 -29.07
CA ILE A 284 25.05 -49.63 -29.87
C ILE A 284 26.23 -50.00 -28.96
N SER A 285 26.71 -51.24 -29.04
CA SER A 285 27.84 -51.72 -28.22
C SER A 285 29.21 -51.29 -28.77
N GLU A 286 30.21 -51.16 -27.90
CA GLU A 286 31.58 -50.78 -28.30
C GLU A 286 32.22 -51.77 -29.28
N ALA A 287 31.88 -53.05 -29.13
CA ALA A 287 32.34 -54.09 -30.03
C ALA A 287 31.81 -53.90 -31.46
N MET A 288 30.58 -53.38 -31.61
CA MET A 288 30.00 -53.07 -32.93
C MET A 288 30.61 -51.79 -33.53
N LEU A 289 30.85 -50.74 -32.73
CA LEU A 289 31.53 -49.53 -33.22
C LEU A 289 32.97 -49.78 -33.67
N LYS A 290 33.74 -50.60 -32.95
CA LYS A 290 35.11 -50.95 -33.36
C LYS A 290 35.14 -51.65 -34.72
N LYS A 291 34.21 -52.57 -34.97
CA LYS A 291 34.08 -53.23 -36.27
C LYS A 291 33.56 -52.26 -37.34
N LEU A 292 32.65 -51.36 -37.00
CA LEU A 292 32.12 -50.35 -37.93
C LEU A 292 33.17 -49.32 -38.36
N LYS A 293 34.13 -48.98 -37.48
CA LYS A 293 35.26 -48.09 -37.81
C LYS A 293 36.08 -48.57 -38.99
N GLU A 294 36.33 -49.88 -39.10
CA GLU A 294 37.07 -50.48 -40.22
C GLU A 294 36.39 -50.18 -41.58
N TYR A 295 35.07 -49.99 -41.59
CA TYR A 295 34.30 -49.63 -42.79
C TYR A 295 34.21 -48.11 -43.00
N VAL A 296 34.00 -47.33 -41.94
CA VAL A 296 33.80 -45.88 -42.00
C VAL A 296 35.10 -45.11 -42.30
N ASP A 297 36.24 -45.63 -41.84
CA ASP A 297 37.57 -45.02 -42.04
C ASP A 297 38.17 -45.36 -43.42
N HIS A 298 37.52 -46.25 -44.20
CA HIS A 298 37.99 -46.60 -45.55
C HIS A 298 37.86 -45.39 -46.51
N PRO A 299 38.91 -45.02 -47.28
CA PRO A 299 38.96 -43.78 -48.09
C PRO A 299 37.91 -43.69 -49.20
N ASP A 300 37.25 -44.80 -49.53
CA ASP A 300 36.19 -44.88 -50.54
C ASP A 300 34.77 -44.85 -49.95
N PHE A 301 34.63 -44.89 -48.62
CA PHE A 301 33.35 -44.86 -47.90
C PHE A 301 32.85 -43.42 -47.67
N ILE A 302 32.73 -42.66 -48.76
CA ILE A 302 32.29 -41.25 -48.78
C ILE A 302 30.97 -41.19 -49.55
N PRO A 303 29.93 -40.49 -49.04
CA PRO A 303 28.61 -40.46 -49.67
C PRO A 303 28.65 -39.99 -51.14
N ASP A 304 29.57 -39.09 -51.50
CA ASP A 304 29.70 -38.60 -52.88
C ASP A 304 30.39 -39.58 -53.85
N LYS A 305 31.31 -40.44 -53.36
CA LYS A 305 31.88 -41.53 -54.15
C LYS A 305 30.91 -42.70 -54.31
N VAL A 306 30.08 -42.95 -53.29
CA VAL A 306 29.03 -43.97 -53.33
C VAL A 306 27.86 -43.54 -54.24
N ALA A 307 27.60 -42.24 -54.33
CA ALA A 307 26.58 -41.66 -55.21
C ALA A 307 26.75 -42.03 -56.68
N THR A 308 28.00 -42.20 -57.13
CA THR A 308 28.34 -42.55 -58.52
C THR A 308 27.91 -43.97 -58.89
N GLN A 309 27.74 -44.85 -57.90
CA GLN A 309 27.33 -46.25 -58.08
C GLN A 309 25.83 -46.44 -57.84
N SER A 310 25.28 -45.80 -56.80
CA SER A 310 23.83 -45.81 -56.54
C SER A 310 23.41 -44.67 -55.62
N LYS A 311 22.30 -44.00 -55.96
CA LYS A 311 21.67 -42.98 -55.12
C LYS A 311 21.19 -43.55 -53.78
N VAL A 312 20.75 -44.81 -53.77
CA VAL A 312 20.26 -45.50 -52.56
C VAL A 312 21.40 -45.78 -51.60
N CYS A 313 22.53 -46.25 -52.14
CA CYS A 313 23.72 -46.49 -51.34
C CYS A 313 24.30 -45.20 -50.75
N LYS A 314 24.11 -44.03 -51.40
CA LYS A 314 24.48 -42.72 -50.82
C LYS A 314 23.73 -42.42 -49.52
N SER A 315 22.39 -42.51 -49.54
CA SER A 315 21.55 -42.24 -48.37
C SER A 315 21.83 -43.22 -47.23
N ILE A 316 22.04 -44.50 -47.56
CA ILE A 316 22.39 -45.53 -46.60
C ILE A 316 23.80 -45.29 -46.00
N CYS A 317 24.78 -44.93 -46.82
CA CYS A 317 26.13 -44.58 -46.37
C CYS A 317 26.14 -43.35 -45.44
N MET A 318 25.36 -42.32 -45.78
CA MET A 318 25.19 -41.12 -44.94
C MET A 318 24.59 -41.48 -43.56
N TRP A 319 23.63 -42.39 -43.53
CA TRP A 319 23.03 -42.90 -42.30
C TRP A 319 24.01 -43.71 -41.44
N VAL A 320 24.78 -44.62 -42.03
CA VAL A 320 25.81 -45.38 -41.29
C VAL A 320 26.83 -44.44 -40.63
N ARG A 321 27.27 -43.40 -41.35
CA ARG A 321 28.22 -42.40 -40.82
C ARG A 321 27.60 -41.53 -39.73
N ALA A 322 26.33 -41.14 -39.88
CA ALA A 322 25.62 -40.35 -38.87
C ALA A 322 25.39 -41.15 -37.58
N ILE A 323 25.11 -42.45 -37.68
CA ILE A 323 24.99 -43.35 -36.53
C ILE A 323 26.32 -43.50 -35.79
N ASP A 324 27.44 -43.68 -36.50
CA ASP A 324 28.76 -43.76 -35.87
C ASP A 324 29.12 -42.45 -35.13
N CYS A 325 28.85 -41.30 -35.75
CA CYS A 325 29.08 -40.00 -35.13
C CYS A 325 28.19 -39.78 -33.88
N TYR A 326 26.89 -40.08 -33.99
CA TYR A 326 25.95 -39.98 -32.87
C TYR A 326 26.32 -40.92 -31.72
N ALA A 327 26.68 -42.17 -32.00
CA ALA A 327 27.04 -43.15 -30.98
C ALA A 327 28.33 -42.77 -30.23
N LYS A 328 29.30 -42.15 -30.92
CA LYS A 328 30.52 -41.61 -30.28
C LYS A 328 30.19 -40.46 -29.33
N VAL A 329 29.37 -39.50 -29.77
CA VAL A 329 28.94 -38.34 -28.97
C VAL A 329 28.05 -38.77 -27.79
N PHE A 330 27.06 -39.62 -28.05
CA PHE A 330 26.14 -40.14 -27.04
C PHE A 330 26.90 -40.85 -25.91
N ARG A 331 28.01 -41.54 -26.20
CA ARG A 331 28.84 -42.17 -25.16
C ARG A 331 29.58 -41.17 -24.26
N VAL A 332 29.98 -40.01 -24.79
CA VAL A 332 30.61 -38.94 -23.99
C VAL A 332 29.56 -38.24 -23.13
N VAL A 333 28.34 -38.08 -23.65
CA VAL A 333 27.21 -37.41 -22.99
C VAL A 333 26.48 -38.32 -21.99
N GLN A 334 26.43 -39.63 -22.21
CA GLN A 334 25.74 -40.61 -21.35
C GLN A 334 26.23 -40.61 -19.88
N PRO A 335 27.54 -40.60 -19.57
CA PRO A 335 28.02 -40.48 -18.19
C PRO A 335 27.75 -39.07 -17.63
N LYS A 336 27.76 -38.01 -18.46
CA LYS A 336 27.40 -36.64 -18.04
C LYS A 336 25.91 -36.56 -17.63
N ARG A 337 25.01 -37.25 -18.35
CA ARG A 337 23.56 -37.34 -18.07
C ARG A 337 23.15 -38.28 -16.93
N LYS A 338 24.03 -39.17 -16.46
CA LYS A 338 23.75 -40.10 -15.34
C LYS A 338 24.31 -39.62 -14.01
N ARG A 339 25.30 -38.73 -14.03
CA ARG A 339 25.93 -38.17 -12.82
C ARG A 339 25.09 -37.08 -12.16
N TYR A 340 24.08 -36.57 -12.85
CA TYR A 340 23.17 -35.51 -12.44
C TYR A 340 21.77 -35.77 -13.02
#